data_AF-D8LNK9-F1
#
_entry.id   AF-D8LNK9-F1
#
_cell.length_a   1.000
_cell.length_b   1.000
_cell.length_c   1.000
_cell.angle_alpha   90.00
_cell.angle_beta   90.00
_cell.angle_gamma   90.00
#
_symmetry.space_group_name_H-M   'P 1'
#
loop_
_entity.id
_entity.type
_entity.pdbx_description
1 polymer ?
#
loop_
_entity_poly.entity_id
_entity_poly.type
_entity_poly.pdbx_seq_one_letter_code
_entity_poly.pdbx_strand_id
1 'polypeptide(L)'
;MIYRASHAHACLLVFKAFKEVVDAAGDSASDDAPVHQDDQPQHALDGHTSYALELLLLLLGLYWLQNDMGDFVEDGFLDGDQAGWVRDQVVEVLHLLRPMAVSLVDAWDVSDFQLNSALGRFDGRASEALLETTEVRVSQR
;
A
#
# COMPACT_ATOMS: atom_id res chain seq x y z
N MET A 1 -0.88 -16.84 -24.46
CA MET A 1 -2.19 -17.06 -23.78
C MET A 1 -2.05 -17.57 -22.34
N ILE A 2 -1.26 -18.62 -22.04
CA ILE A 2 -1.21 -19.20 -20.67
C ILE A 2 -0.68 -18.22 -19.60
N TYR A 3 0.33 -17.41 -19.93
CA TYR A 3 0.92 -16.44 -18.98
C TYR A 3 -0.10 -15.42 -18.46
N ARG A 4 -0.96 -14.88 -19.34
CA ARG A 4 -1.93 -13.83 -18.95
C ARG A 4 -3.00 -14.35 -18.01
N ALA A 5 -3.54 -15.53 -18.29
CA ALA A 5 -4.50 -16.20 -17.41
C ALA A 5 -3.87 -16.53 -16.04
N SER A 6 -2.62 -17.02 -16.03
CA SER A 6 -1.89 -17.29 -14.78
C SER A 6 -1.61 -16.02 -13.99
N HIS A 7 -1.25 -14.93 -14.67
CA HIS A 7 -0.99 -13.63 -14.05
C HIS A 7 -2.28 -13.06 -13.42
N ALA A 8 -3.37 -13.02 -14.18
CA ALA A 8 -4.67 -12.56 -13.69
C ALA A 8 -5.15 -13.38 -12.48
N HIS A 9 -4.96 -14.71 -12.51
CA HIS A 9 -5.28 -15.57 -11.37
C HIS A 9 -4.44 -15.23 -10.14
N ALA A 10 -3.13 -15.05 -10.29
CA ALA A 10 -2.25 -14.69 -9.19
C ALA A 10 -2.62 -13.32 -8.59
N CYS A 11 -2.87 -12.30 -9.43
CA CYS A 11 -3.37 -11.00 -8.99
C CYS A 11 -4.67 -11.15 -8.19
N LEU A 12 -5.64 -11.91 -8.71
CA LEU A 12 -6.91 -12.12 -8.02
C LEU A 12 -6.75 -12.84 -6.67
N LEU A 13 -5.82 -13.81 -6.56
CA LEU A 13 -5.53 -14.46 -5.28
C LEU A 13 -4.97 -13.46 -4.26
N VAL A 14 -4.01 -12.63 -4.66
CA VAL A 14 -3.44 -11.60 -3.78
C VAL A 14 -4.49 -10.56 -3.39
N PHE A 15 -5.32 -10.11 -4.33
CA PHE A 15 -6.42 -9.18 -4.04
C PHE A 15 -7.39 -9.76 -3.02
N LYS A 16 -7.81 -11.02 -3.22
CA LYS A 16 -8.73 -11.70 -2.30
C LYS A 16 -8.12 -11.89 -0.92
N ALA A 17 -6.88 -12.37 -0.85
CA ALA A 17 -6.19 -12.56 0.42
C ALA A 17 -6.07 -11.23 1.18
N PHE A 18 -5.74 -10.14 0.49
CA PHE A 18 -5.67 -8.84 1.14
C PHE A 18 -7.06 -8.37 1.60
N LYS A 19 -8.09 -8.50 0.74
CA LYS A 19 -9.46 -8.16 1.11
C LYS A 19 -9.95 -8.93 2.34
N GLU A 20 -9.72 -10.24 2.39
CA GLU A 20 -10.11 -11.09 3.53
C GLU A 20 -9.46 -10.62 4.84
N VAL A 21 -8.18 -10.22 4.79
CA VAL A 21 -7.48 -9.67 5.95
C VAL A 21 -8.08 -8.33 6.37
N VAL A 22 -8.39 -7.44 5.42
CA VAL A 22 -9.00 -6.11 5.70
C VAL A 22 -10.42 -6.24 6.26
N ASP A 23 -11.22 -7.16 5.72
CA ASP A 23 -12.58 -7.41 6.20
C ASP A 23 -12.56 -8.00 7.62
N ALA A 24 -11.70 -8.99 7.89
CA ALA A 24 -11.55 -9.58 9.23
C ALA A 24 -11.03 -8.56 10.26
N ALA A 25 -10.16 -7.66 9.81
CA ALA A 25 -9.69 -6.51 10.56
C ALA A 25 -10.82 -5.53 10.93
N GLY A 26 -11.79 -5.31 10.03
CA GLY A 26 -12.94 -4.43 10.26
C GLY A 26 -13.98 -5.04 11.21
N ASP A 27 -14.25 -6.34 11.11
CA ASP A 27 -15.28 -7.02 11.93
C ASP A 27 -14.92 -7.01 13.44
N SER A 28 -13.63 -7.12 13.76
CA SER A 28 -13.13 -7.08 15.14
C SER A 28 -13.28 -5.72 15.85
N ALA A 29 -13.63 -4.65 15.12
CA ALA A 29 -13.91 -3.33 15.69
C ALA A 29 -15.37 -3.15 16.16
N SER A 30 -16.26 -4.10 15.87
CA SER A 30 -17.71 -4.00 16.14
C SER A 30 -18.22 -4.76 17.38
N ASP A 31 -17.34 -5.47 18.11
CA ASP A 31 -17.74 -6.28 19.27
C ASP A 31 -17.52 -5.52 20.59
N ASP A 32 -18.62 -4.97 21.11
CA ASP A 32 -18.73 -4.19 22.34
C ASP A 32 -19.03 -5.15 23.51
N ALA A 33 -18.02 -5.56 24.31
CA ALA A 33 -18.20 -6.39 25.51
C ALA A 33 -17.05 -6.23 26.55
N PRO A 34 -17.26 -6.56 27.85
CA PRO A 34 -17.05 -5.63 28.97
C PRO A 34 -15.65 -5.66 29.60
N VAL A 35 -15.34 -4.49 30.20
CA VAL A 35 -14.18 -4.17 31.05
C VAL A 35 -13.94 -5.24 32.12
N HIS A 36 -12.87 -6.02 31.94
CA HIS A 36 -12.13 -6.66 33.03
C HIS A 36 -10.70 -6.13 33.02
N GLN A 37 -10.32 -5.55 34.15
CA GLN A 37 -9.02 -4.96 34.44
C GLN A 37 -7.93 -6.04 34.51
N ASP A 38 -6.75 -5.74 33.95
CA ASP A 38 -5.50 -6.52 33.96
C ASP A 38 -5.32 -7.58 32.86
N ASP A 39 -5.07 -7.13 31.63
CA ASP A 39 -4.04 -7.65 30.71
C ASP A 39 -4.06 -6.81 29.41
N GLN A 40 -2.93 -6.73 28.70
CA GLN A 40 -2.67 -5.91 27.49
C GLN A 40 -3.90 -5.64 26.61
N PRO A 41 -4.19 -4.38 26.20
CA PRO A 41 -5.30 -4.12 25.28
C PRO A 41 -5.02 -4.84 23.97
N GLN A 42 -5.85 -5.82 23.63
CA GLN A 42 -6.00 -6.30 22.27
C GLN A 42 -6.61 -5.14 21.48
N HIS A 43 -5.73 -4.31 20.92
CA HIS A 43 -6.12 -3.15 20.14
C HIS A 43 -6.77 -3.63 18.85
N ALA A 44 -8.10 -3.56 18.79
CA ALA A 44 -8.81 -3.46 17.53
C ALA A 44 -8.15 -2.36 16.68
N LEU A 45 -8.04 -2.59 15.37
CA LEU A 45 -7.43 -1.62 14.46
C LEU A 45 -8.17 -0.29 14.59
N ASP A 46 -7.43 0.79 14.77
CA ASP A 46 -8.04 2.11 14.83
C ASP A 46 -8.69 2.45 13.49
N GLY A 47 -9.73 3.30 13.52
CA GLY A 47 -10.45 3.66 12.29
C GLY A 47 -9.55 4.29 11.22
N HIS A 48 -8.42 4.86 11.62
CA HIS A 48 -7.44 5.42 10.69
C HIS A 48 -6.66 4.34 9.95
N THR A 49 -6.17 3.30 10.64
CA THR A 49 -5.48 2.18 9.99
C THR A 49 -6.43 1.39 9.10
N SER A 50 -7.65 1.13 9.55
CA SER A 50 -8.67 0.47 8.73
C SER A 50 -8.94 1.24 7.43
N TYR A 51 -9.16 2.55 7.51
CA TYR A 51 -9.34 3.41 6.33
C TYR A 51 -8.13 3.40 5.39
N ALA A 52 -6.90 3.47 5.93
CA ALA A 52 -5.69 3.42 5.12
C ALA A 52 -5.54 2.08 4.37
N LEU A 53 -5.87 0.96 5.03
CA LEU A 53 -5.85 -0.36 4.42
C LEU A 53 -6.92 -0.53 3.33
N GLU A 54 -8.13 0.02 3.53
CA GLU A 54 -9.18 0.05 2.52
C GLU A 54 -8.75 0.83 1.27
N LEU A 55 -8.11 1.99 1.46
CA LEU A 55 -7.57 2.78 0.35
C LEU A 55 -6.45 2.03 -0.39
N LEU A 56 -5.57 1.33 0.32
CA LEU A 56 -4.53 0.49 -0.30
C LEU A 56 -5.12 -0.67 -1.10
N LEU A 57 -6.16 -1.32 -0.56
CA LEU A 57 -6.88 -2.40 -1.24
C LEU A 57 -7.53 -1.86 -2.53
N LEU A 58 -8.22 -0.72 -2.45
CA LEU A 58 -8.83 -0.06 -3.60
C LEU A 58 -7.77 0.32 -4.64
N LEU A 59 -6.66 0.93 -4.21
CA LEU A 59 -5.55 1.31 -5.10
C LEU A 59 -4.96 0.09 -5.80
N LEU A 60 -4.76 -1.02 -5.09
CA LEU A 60 -4.22 -2.26 -5.67
C LEU A 60 -5.14 -2.79 -6.78
N GLY A 61 -6.45 -2.82 -6.54
CA GLY A 61 -7.43 -3.27 -7.52
C GLY A 61 -7.48 -2.37 -8.76
N LEU A 62 -7.54 -1.05 -8.54
CA LEU A 62 -7.56 -0.07 -9.63
C LEU A 62 -6.24 -0.06 -10.42
N TYR A 63 -5.10 -0.24 -9.76
CA TYR A 63 -3.79 -0.32 -10.41
C TYR A 63 -3.71 -1.49 -11.38
N TRP A 64 -4.12 -2.70 -10.96
CA TRP A 64 -4.13 -3.86 -11.86
C TRP A 64 -5.16 -3.72 -12.98
N LEU A 65 -6.35 -3.18 -12.67
CA LEU A 65 -7.35 -2.90 -13.70
C LEU A 65 -6.83 -1.91 -14.75
N GLN A 66 -6.12 -0.87 -14.32
CA GLN A 66 -5.49 0.10 -15.22
C GLN A 66 -4.37 -0.52 -16.05
N ASN A 67 -3.56 -1.42 -15.48
CA ASN A 67 -2.43 -2.03 -16.16
C ASN A 67 -2.87 -3.02 -17.27
N ASP A 68 -3.95 -3.75 -17.02
CA ASP A 68 -4.54 -4.72 -17.96
C ASP A 68 -5.75 -4.14 -18.73
N MET A 69 -5.96 -2.81 -18.70
CA MET A 69 -7.13 -2.12 -19.25
C MET A 69 -7.45 -2.46 -20.72
N GLY A 70 -6.42 -2.71 -21.53
CA GLY A 70 -6.58 -3.09 -22.93
C GLY A 70 -7.44 -4.34 -23.10
N ASP A 71 -7.27 -5.35 -22.26
CA ASP A 71 -8.04 -6.60 -22.35
C ASP A 71 -9.50 -6.38 -22.00
N PHE A 72 -9.77 -5.60 -20.96
CA PHE A 72 -11.14 -5.32 -20.52
C PHE A 72 -11.92 -4.52 -21.56
N VAL A 73 -11.25 -3.61 -22.27
CA VAL A 73 -11.87 -2.82 -23.35
C VAL A 73 -12.03 -3.66 -24.62
N GLU A 74 -11.02 -4.46 -25.00
CA GLU A 74 -11.08 -5.33 -26.18
C GLU A 74 -12.18 -6.41 -26.07
N ASP A 75 -12.35 -6.99 -24.88
CA ASP A 75 -13.39 -7.98 -24.59
C ASP A 75 -14.78 -7.35 -24.34
N GLY A 76 -14.86 -6.01 -24.31
CA GLY A 76 -16.12 -5.27 -24.11
C GLY A 76 -16.66 -5.30 -22.68
N PHE A 77 -15.83 -5.67 -21.69
CA PHE A 77 -16.18 -5.57 -20.27
C PHE A 77 -16.20 -4.12 -19.77
N LEU A 78 -15.36 -3.25 -20.35
CA LEU A 78 -15.32 -1.83 -20.07
C LEU A 78 -15.39 -1.02 -21.36
N ASP A 79 -16.06 0.13 -21.32
CA ASP A 79 -15.99 1.13 -22.39
C ASP A 79 -14.85 2.14 -22.15
N GLY A 80 -14.63 3.00 -23.15
CA GLY A 80 -13.58 4.02 -23.10
C GLY A 80 -13.79 5.07 -21.99
N ASP A 81 -15.04 5.37 -21.65
CA ASP A 81 -15.38 6.37 -20.63
C ASP A 81 -15.13 5.79 -19.23
N GLN A 82 -15.53 4.53 -19.00
CA GLN A 82 -15.26 3.77 -17.78
C GLN A 82 -13.75 3.58 -17.56
N ALA A 83 -12.99 3.31 -18.64
CA ALA A 83 -11.53 3.30 -18.57
C ALA A 83 -10.96 4.67 -18.17
N GLY A 84 -11.60 5.77 -18.58
CA GLY A 84 -11.32 7.12 -18.10
C GLY A 84 -11.54 7.24 -16.59
N TRP A 85 -12.72 6.83 -16.11
CA TRP A 85 -13.06 6.90 -14.68
C TRP A 85 -12.09 6.12 -13.80
N VAL A 86 -11.63 4.95 -14.23
CA VAL A 86 -10.63 4.16 -13.47
C VAL A 86 -9.34 4.97 -13.28
N ARG A 87 -8.85 5.65 -14.32
CA ARG A 87 -7.64 6.47 -14.22
C ARG A 87 -7.82 7.65 -13.27
N ASP A 88 -8.98 8.30 -13.34
CA ASP A 88 -9.31 9.41 -12.44
C ASP A 88 -9.39 8.93 -10.98
N GLN A 89 -10.02 7.77 -10.73
CA GLN A 89 -10.09 7.19 -9.40
C GLN A 89 -8.72 6.80 -8.83
N VAL A 90 -7.79 6.31 -9.65
CA VAL A 90 -6.41 6.07 -9.19
C VAL A 90 -5.77 7.35 -8.67
N VAL A 91 -5.93 8.46 -9.40
CA VAL A 91 -5.39 9.77 -8.99
C VAL A 91 -6.01 10.23 -7.68
N GLU A 92 -7.34 10.15 -7.55
CA GLU A 92 -8.06 10.53 -6.32
C GLU A 92 -7.62 9.68 -5.10
N VAL A 93 -7.53 8.36 -5.26
CA VAL A 93 -7.08 7.47 -4.18
C VAL A 93 -5.64 7.78 -3.77
N LEU A 94 -4.75 8.07 -4.72
CA LEU A 94 -3.37 8.50 -4.41
C LEU A 94 -3.34 9.84 -3.67
N HIS A 95 -4.25 10.77 -3.95
CA HIS A 95 -4.38 12.01 -3.19
C HIS A 95 -4.81 11.76 -1.75
N LEU A 96 -5.76 10.85 -1.52
CA LEU A 96 -6.21 10.46 -0.19
C LEU A 96 -5.13 9.70 0.60
N LEU A 97 -4.33 8.87 -0.07
CA LEU A 97 -3.28 8.07 0.55
C LEU A 97 -2.03 8.90 0.91
N ARG A 98 -1.74 9.96 0.15
CA ARG A 98 -0.51 10.77 0.27
C ARG A 98 -0.17 11.20 1.71
N PRO A 99 -1.11 11.71 2.54
CA PRO A 99 -0.79 12.14 3.90
C PRO A 99 -0.35 10.99 4.81
N MET A 100 -0.76 9.76 4.52
CA MET A 100 -0.46 8.55 5.30
C MET A 100 0.71 7.75 4.73
N ALA A 101 1.24 8.14 3.56
CA ALA A 101 2.26 7.36 2.86
C ALA A 101 3.53 7.16 3.70
N VAL A 102 3.97 8.20 4.43
CA VAL A 102 5.14 8.11 5.31
C VAL A 102 4.86 7.17 6.48
N SER A 103 3.75 7.34 7.19
CA SER A 103 3.38 6.47 8.32
C SER A 103 3.17 5.01 7.91
N LEU A 104 2.67 4.76 6.70
CA LEU A 104 2.50 3.40 6.18
C LEU A 104 3.83 2.68 5.93
N VAL A 105 4.85 3.42 5.48
CA VAL A 105 6.20 2.87 5.28
C VAL A 105 6.94 2.76 6.61
N ASP A 106 6.76 3.73 7.51
CA ASP A 106 7.34 3.70 8.86
C ASP A 106 6.79 2.54 9.70
N ALA A 107 5.54 2.10 9.47
CA ALA A 107 4.93 0.97 10.15
C ALA A 107 5.67 -0.37 9.95
N TRP A 108 6.56 -0.47 8.95
CA TRP A 108 7.40 -1.65 8.75
C TRP A 108 8.58 -1.71 9.72
N ASP A 109 8.85 -0.62 10.46
CA ASP A 109 9.89 -0.49 11.49
C ASP A 109 11.28 -0.97 11.03
N VAL A 110 11.63 -0.63 9.78
CA VAL A 110 12.93 -0.96 9.19
C VAL A 110 13.96 0.06 9.65
N SER A 111 14.97 -0.37 10.38
CA SER A 111 16.04 0.51 10.85
C SER A 111 16.92 1.06 9.71
N ASP A 112 17.50 2.25 9.88
CA ASP A 112 18.45 2.85 8.92
C ASP A 112 19.64 1.92 8.60
N PHE A 113 20.05 1.07 9.55
CA PHE A 113 21.10 0.07 9.34
C PHE A 113 20.66 -1.04 8.38
N GLN A 114 19.41 -1.53 8.52
CA GLN A 114 18.85 -2.53 7.61
C GLN A 114 18.52 -1.93 6.24
N LEU A 115 17.97 -0.71 6.22
CA LEU A 115 17.59 0.01 5.01
C LEU A 115 18.81 0.43 4.19
N ASN A 116 19.92 0.77 4.86
CA ASN A 116 21.21 1.11 4.27
C ASN A 116 21.09 2.05 3.05
N SER A 117 20.24 3.08 3.18
CA SER A 117 19.89 4.01 2.11
C SER A 117 20.09 5.44 2.57
N ALA A 118 20.98 6.17 1.88
CA ALA A 118 21.18 7.60 2.12
C ALA A 118 19.91 8.43 1.82
N LEU A 119 19.09 8.00 0.86
CA LEU A 119 17.83 8.68 0.52
C LEU A 119 16.69 8.34 1.47
N GLY A 120 16.68 7.11 2.00
CA GLY A 120 15.60 6.60 2.85
C GLY A 120 15.80 6.87 4.33
N ARG A 121 16.72 7.75 4.72
CA ARG A 121 17.08 7.97 6.12
C ARG A 121 15.89 8.49 6.92
N PHE A 122 15.62 7.88 8.06
CA PHE A 122 14.46 8.19 8.91
C PHE A 122 14.37 9.66 9.34
N ASP A 123 15.51 10.29 9.63
CA ASP A 123 15.57 11.68 10.11
C ASP A 123 15.38 12.76 9.02
N GLY A 124 15.14 12.35 7.77
CA GLY A 124 14.83 13.23 6.65
C GLY A 124 16.02 14.04 6.09
N ARG A 125 17.25 13.95 6.63
CA ARG A 125 18.42 14.67 6.08
C ARG A 125 19.16 13.86 5.01
N ALA A 126 18.39 13.43 4.00
CA ALA A 126 18.87 12.64 2.87
C ALA A 126 19.94 13.34 2.01
N SER A 127 19.81 14.66 1.82
CA SER A 127 20.78 15.44 1.03
C SER A 127 22.17 15.44 1.66
N GLU A 128 22.26 15.57 2.98
CA GLU A 128 23.51 15.52 3.73
C GLU A 128 24.14 14.14 3.65
N ALA A 129 23.34 13.09 3.90
CA ALA A 129 23.79 11.71 3.82
C ALA A 129 24.35 11.36 2.43
N LEU A 130 23.72 11.84 1.35
CA LEU A 130 24.23 11.64 0.00
C LEU A 130 25.60 12.27 -0.19
N LEU A 131 25.80 13.52 0.24
CA LEU A 131 27.10 14.20 0.15
C LEU A 131 28.18 13.42 0.89
N GLU A 132 27.92 13.01 2.14
CA GLU A 132 28.84 12.21 2.96
C GLU A 132 29.26 10.92 2.24
N THR A 133 28.31 10.19 1.63
CA THR A 133 28.64 8.96 0.89
C THR A 133 29.53 9.20 -0.32
N THR A 134 29.43 10.37 -0.97
CA THR A 134 30.31 10.71 -2.10
C THR A 134 31.70 11.10 -1.64
N GLU A 135 31.85 11.85 -0.55
CA GLU A 135 33.14 12.29 -0.01
C GLU A 135 33.95 11.10 0.52
N VAL A 136 33.31 10.18 1.25
CA VAL A 136 33.96 8.96 1.76
C VAL A 136 34.51 8.11 0.62
N ARG A 137 33.79 8.02 -0.51
CA ARG A 137 34.22 7.24 -1.68
C ARG A 137 35.36 7.89 -2.46
N VAL A 138 35.46 9.22 -2.43
CA VAL A 138 36.57 9.96 -3.06
C VAL A 138 37.84 9.86 -2.21
N SER A 139 37.73 9.89 -0.88
CA SER A 139 38.89 9.80 0.03
C SER A 139 39.52 8.39 0.12
N GLN A 140 38.86 7.35 -0.40
CA GLN A 140 39.37 5.97 -0.43
C GLN A 140 39.87 5.52 -1.82
N ARG A 141 40.06 6.45 -2.75
CA ARG A 141 40.76 6.26 -4.02
C ARG A 141 42.09 6.99 -4.02
#